data_AF-A0A4R6CS46-F1
#
_entry.id   AF-A0A4R6CS46-F1
#
_cell.length_a   1.000
_cell.length_b   1.000
_cell.length_c   1.000
_cell.angle_alpha   90.00
_cell.angle_beta   90.00
_cell.angle_gamma   90.00
#
_symmetry.space_group_name_H-M   'P 1'
#
loop_
_entity.id
_entity.type
_entity.pdbx_description
1 polymer ?
#
loop_
_entity_poly.entity_id
_entity_poly.type
_entity_poly.pdbx_seq_one_letter_code
_entity_poly.pdbx_strand_id
1 'polypeptide(L)'
;MQDLDNYVKLIYQDHSSVDFGMVVQKPWDLIHPTPDIDPTHIKGRNGDFLQNNQSYQNVTETFNLEILRPPERGWFDWERSVTDWLSAPTDPDGRMKYQYLKFTADPTYVFKAIVKDPFTVTKDVTSDFVGVCAIPFYCQPFQYRIDGIAYIPLPDSGVVVGEEKWPAIPDWHFIANGSFTLYVNGLPYTFENMEGEFWLSGETGDTYDANGNLYNTQTHFPNLDTPKLWKGQNTITVTAETGTTITKAEYKPNWRRLI
;
A
#
# COMPACT_ATOMS: atom_id res chain seq x y z
N MET A 1 -8.40 -25.79 21.43
CA MET A 1 -7.97 -24.48 20.93
C MET A 1 -9.15 -23.55 21.07
N GLN A 2 -9.01 -22.44 21.80
CA GLN A 2 -10.09 -21.46 21.90
C GLN A 2 -10.35 -20.89 20.51
N ASP A 3 -11.60 -20.76 20.10
CA ASP A 3 -11.97 -20.18 18.81
C ASP A 3 -11.65 -18.67 18.84
N LEU A 4 -10.55 -18.29 18.20
CA LEU A 4 -10.08 -16.92 18.12
C LEU A 4 -10.56 -16.21 16.85
N ASP A 5 -11.37 -16.85 15.99
CA ASP A 5 -11.71 -16.29 14.67
C ASP A 5 -12.59 -15.05 14.73
N ASN A 6 -13.35 -14.90 15.81
CA ASN A 6 -14.22 -13.73 16.05
C ASN A 6 -13.48 -12.54 16.67
N TYR A 7 -12.19 -12.67 16.98
CA TYR A 7 -11.39 -11.58 17.54
C TYR A 7 -10.78 -10.72 16.44
N VAL A 8 -10.48 -9.48 16.81
CA VAL A 8 -9.74 -8.59 15.93
C VAL A 8 -8.29 -9.04 15.84
N LYS A 9 -7.79 -9.13 14.61
CA LYS A 9 -6.51 -9.72 14.26
C LYS A 9 -5.79 -8.87 13.22
N LEU A 10 -4.49 -9.09 13.13
CA LEU A 10 -3.65 -8.52 12.08
C LEU A 10 -3.36 -9.61 11.06
N ILE A 11 -3.43 -9.26 9.79
CA ILE A 11 -2.97 -10.12 8.70
C ILE A 11 -1.84 -9.37 7.99
N TYR A 12 -0.66 -9.97 7.97
CA TYR A 12 0.55 -9.40 7.40
C TYR A 12 1.33 -10.52 6.72
N GLN A 13 1.84 -10.29 5.52
CA GLN A 13 2.54 -11.33 4.72
C GLN A 13 1.77 -12.66 4.67
N ASP A 14 0.46 -12.59 4.40
CA ASP A 14 -0.46 -13.73 4.29
C ASP A 14 -0.62 -14.61 5.54
N HIS A 15 -0.08 -14.17 6.69
CA HIS A 15 -0.24 -14.85 7.98
C HIS A 15 -1.04 -14.00 8.96
N SER A 16 -1.80 -14.66 9.81
CA SER A 16 -2.66 -14.03 10.80
C SER A 16 -1.99 -14.01 12.17
N SER A 17 -2.19 -12.93 12.94
CA SER A 17 -1.71 -12.84 14.32
C SER A 17 -2.24 -13.99 15.20
N VAL A 18 -3.42 -14.52 14.88
CA VAL A 18 -4.04 -15.64 15.61
C VAL A 18 -3.30 -16.97 15.39
N ASP A 19 -2.52 -17.11 14.31
CA ASP A 19 -1.67 -18.29 14.07
C ASP A 19 -0.55 -18.38 15.12
N PHE A 20 -0.26 -17.25 15.77
CA PHE A 20 0.65 -17.11 16.89
C PHE A 20 -0.09 -16.97 18.23
N GLY A 21 -1.40 -17.15 18.26
CA GLY A 21 -2.21 -16.95 19.47
C GLY A 21 -2.27 -15.48 19.91
N MET A 22 -2.16 -14.53 18.98
CA MET A 22 -2.24 -13.10 19.28
C MET A 22 -3.53 -12.46 18.76
N VAL A 23 -4.21 -11.69 19.62
CA VAL A 23 -5.41 -10.91 19.29
C VAL A 23 -5.22 -9.45 19.68
N VAL A 24 -5.77 -8.51 18.91
CA VAL A 24 -5.56 -7.07 19.14
C VAL A 24 -6.38 -6.57 20.33
N GLN A 25 -5.73 -5.89 21.27
CA GLN A 25 -6.37 -5.28 22.45
C GLN A 25 -7.14 -4.02 22.08
N LYS A 26 -8.25 -3.76 22.79
CA LYS A 26 -8.99 -2.49 22.73
C LYS A 26 -8.51 -1.52 23.83
N PRO A 27 -8.68 -0.20 23.67
CA PRO A 27 -9.18 0.51 22.48
C PRO A 27 -8.16 0.54 21.34
N TRP A 28 -8.62 0.91 20.15
CA TRP A 28 -7.78 1.10 18.96
C TRP A 28 -7.81 2.56 18.57
N ASP A 29 -6.67 3.22 18.68
CA ASP A 29 -6.49 4.60 18.25
C ASP A 29 -5.47 4.60 17.10
N LEU A 30 -5.88 5.16 15.95
CA LEU A 30 -4.97 5.36 14.82
C LEU A 30 -4.14 6.61 15.06
N ILE A 31 -2.87 6.55 14.68
CA ILE A 31 -1.97 7.69 14.71
C ILE A 31 -1.96 8.31 13.32
N HIS A 32 -2.40 9.57 13.25
CA HIS A 32 -2.46 10.28 11.98
C HIS A 32 -1.09 10.77 11.53
N PRO A 33 -0.77 10.70 10.23
CA PRO A 33 0.51 11.14 9.70
C PRO A 33 0.65 12.66 9.76
N THR A 34 1.85 13.12 10.06
CA THR A 34 2.18 14.55 10.13
C THR A 34 2.33 15.12 8.72
N PRO A 35 1.64 16.24 8.38
CA PRO A 35 1.86 16.93 7.11
C PRO A 35 3.25 17.56 7.07
N ASP A 36 3.89 17.51 5.90
CA ASP A 36 5.20 18.12 5.65
C ASP A 36 5.04 19.63 5.40
N ILE A 37 5.07 20.40 6.49
CA ILE A 37 4.88 21.85 6.51
C ILE A 37 6.07 22.51 7.20
N ASP A 38 6.67 23.49 6.52
CA ASP A 38 7.76 24.31 7.04
C ASP A 38 7.24 25.69 7.48
N PRO A 39 7.14 25.97 8.80
CA PRO A 39 6.74 27.27 9.31
C PRO A 39 7.92 28.24 9.34
N THR A 40 7.73 29.44 8.80
CA THR A 40 8.68 30.56 8.89
C THR A 40 8.04 31.76 9.58
N HIS A 41 8.56 32.15 10.74
CA HIS A 41 8.09 33.32 11.47
C HIS A 41 8.70 34.62 10.91
N ILE A 42 7.85 35.60 10.58
CA ILE A 42 8.27 36.93 10.12
C ILE A 42 8.11 37.93 11.27
N LYS A 43 9.23 38.45 11.79
CA LYS A 43 9.22 39.44 12.89
C LYS A 43 8.33 40.63 12.55
N GLY A 44 7.43 40.99 13.47
CA GLY A 44 6.48 42.08 13.29
C GLY A 44 5.14 41.66 12.68
N ARG A 45 4.94 40.37 12.38
CA ARG A 45 3.66 39.80 11.93
C ARG A 45 3.13 38.79 12.95
N ASN A 46 1.83 38.79 13.19
CA ASN A 46 1.17 37.73 13.94
C ASN A 46 0.97 36.50 13.02
N GLY A 47 1.42 35.34 13.49
CA GLY A 47 1.35 34.07 12.77
C GLY A 47 2.55 33.81 11.84
N ASP A 48 2.66 32.56 11.39
CA ASP A 48 3.76 32.07 10.57
C ASP A 48 3.36 31.97 9.09
N PHE A 49 4.34 32.14 8.20
CA PHE A 49 4.21 31.73 6.81
C PHE A 49 4.42 30.22 6.73
N LEU A 50 3.42 29.48 6.24
CA LEU A 50 3.46 28.02 6.16
C LEU A 50 3.74 27.59 4.72
N GLN A 51 4.90 26.99 4.47
CA GLN A 51 5.21 26.35 3.20
C GLN A 51 4.76 24.88 3.26
N ASN A 52 3.85 24.49 2.37
CA ASN A 52 3.34 23.12 2.29
C ASN A 52 4.09 22.35 1.20
N ASN A 53 4.80 21.30 1.58
CA ASN A 53 5.59 20.46 0.66
C ASN A 53 4.75 19.33 0.01
N GLN A 54 3.42 19.36 0.19
CA GLN A 54 2.44 18.47 -0.45
C GLN A 54 2.66 16.97 -0.16
N SER A 55 3.31 16.67 0.97
CA SER A 55 3.62 15.32 1.40
C SER A 55 3.22 15.09 2.85
N TYR A 56 3.23 13.83 3.27
CA TYR A 56 3.00 13.41 4.64
C TYR A 56 4.11 12.46 5.06
N GLN A 57 4.54 12.57 6.31
CA GLN A 57 5.52 11.66 6.89
C GLN A 57 4.89 10.29 7.14
N ASN A 58 5.69 9.24 7.04
CA ASN A 58 5.30 7.94 7.56
C ASN A 58 4.96 8.02 9.05
N VAL A 59 4.15 7.08 9.50
CA VAL A 59 3.69 6.99 10.88
C VAL A 59 3.93 5.60 11.44
N THR A 60 4.27 5.50 12.72
CA THR A 60 4.40 4.21 13.41
C THR A 60 3.09 3.87 14.10
N GLU A 61 2.33 2.92 13.55
CA GLU A 61 1.14 2.36 14.17
C GLU A 61 1.54 1.22 15.10
N THR A 62 1.34 1.40 16.41
CA THR A 62 1.66 0.37 17.40
C THR A 62 0.41 -0.40 17.77
N PHE A 63 0.36 -1.67 17.37
CA PHE A 63 -0.72 -2.57 17.77
C PHE A 63 -0.32 -3.28 19.05
N ASN A 64 -1.14 -3.15 20.08
CA ASN A 64 -1.02 -3.91 21.33
C ASN A 64 -1.88 -5.18 21.20
N LEU A 65 -1.30 -6.34 21.53
CA LEU A 65 -1.94 -7.64 21.39
C LEU A 65 -1.87 -8.42 22.70
N GLU A 66 -2.92 -9.17 22.99
CA GLU A 66 -2.92 -10.23 24.00
C GLU A 66 -2.38 -11.51 23.38
N ILE A 67 -1.54 -12.21 24.14
CA ILE A 67 -0.95 -13.49 23.75
C ILE A 67 -1.62 -14.58 24.58
N LEU A 68 -2.18 -15.57 23.89
CA LEU A 68 -2.43 -16.91 24.41
C LEU A 68 -1.60 -17.88 23.58
N ARG A 69 -0.35 -18.08 24.01
CA ARG A 69 0.66 -18.85 23.28
C ARG A 69 0.23 -20.32 23.13
N PRO A 70 0.32 -20.92 21.93
CA PRO A 70 0.07 -22.34 21.75
C PRO A 70 0.96 -23.20 22.66
N PRO A 71 0.40 -24.19 23.39
CA PRO A 71 1.12 -24.91 24.43
C PRO A 71 2.31 -25.72 23.90
N GLU A 72 2.22 -26.21 22.67
CA GLU A 72 3.24 -27.00 21.97
C GLU A 72 4.54 -26.22 21.66
N ARG A 73 4.58 -24.90 21.88
CA ARG A 73 5.60 -24.04 21.25
C ARG A 73 6.69 -23.38 22.10
N GLY A 74 6.81 -23.41 23.42
CA GLY A 74 7.86 -22.64 24.14
C GLY A 74 7.95 -21.12 23.83
N TRP A 75 8.50 -20.30 24.74
CA TRP A 75 8.57 -18.85 24.46
C TRP A 75 9.58 -18.48 23.38
N PHE A 76 10.76 -19.10 23.38
CA PHE A 76 11.81 -18.76 22.43
C PHE A 76 11.46 -19.14 20.98
N ASP A 77 10.87 -20.31 20.75
CA ASP A 77 10.47 -20.72 19.40
C ASP A 77 9.26 -19.94 18.91
N TRP A 78 8.35 -19.58 19.83
CA TRP A 78 7.27 -18.65 19.52
C TRP A 78 7.80 -17.27 19.10
N GLU A 79 8.69 -16.65 19.87
CA GLU A 79 9.27 -15.33 19.55
C GLU A 79 10.05 -15.35 18.21
N ARG A 80 10.76 -16.44 17.91
CA ARG A 80 11.40 -16.65 16.59
C ARG A 80 10.37 -16.69 15.48
N SER A 81 9.30 -17.47 15.64
CA SER A 81 8.25 -17.57 14.63
C SER A 81 7.53 -16.24 14.37
N VAL A 82 7.33 -15.41 15.41
CA VAL A 82 6.78 -14.06 15.27
C VAL A 82 7.80 -13.14 14.58
N THR A 83 9.09 -13.28 14.88
CA THR A 83 10.16 -12.52 14.20
C THR A 83 10.20 -12.84 12.70
N ASP A 84 10.10 -14.11 12.32
CA ASP A 84 10.06 -14.55 10.93
C ASP A 84 8.83 -13.99 10.20
N TRP A 85 7.67 -13.98 10.88
CA TRP A 85 6.43 -13.41 10.34
C TRP A 85 6.53 -11.89 10.08
N LEU A 86 7.17 -11.16 10.99
CA LEU A 86 7.26 -9.69 10.93
C LEU A 86 8.42 -9.19 10.06
N SER A 87 9.39 -10.06 9.74
CA SER A 87 10.54 -9.73 8.92
C SER A 87 10.10 -9.36 7.50
N ALA A 88 10.28 -8.08 7.13
CA ALA A 88 9.87 -7.59 5.82
C ALA A 88 10.71 -8.25 4.71
N PRO A 89 10.09 -8.61 3.58
CA PRO A 89 10.82 -9.19 2.47
C PRO A 89 11.70 -8.12 1.81
N THR A 90 12.81 -8.56 1.22
CA THR A 90 13.72 -7.67 0.49
C THR A 90 13.57 -7.82 -1.01
N ASP A 91 13.84 -6.75 -1.76
CA ASP A 91 14.07 -6.83 -3.19
C ASP A 91 15.43 -7.51 -3.52
N PRO A 92 15.71 -7.81 -4.80
CA PRO A 92 17.00 -8.37 -5.20
C PRO A 92 18.22 -7.50 -4.83
N ASP A 93 18.02 -6.19 -4.62
CA ASP A 93 19.06 -5.24 -4.20
C ASP A 93 19.17 -5.12 -2.67
N GLY A 94 18.43 -5.94 -1.91
CA GLY A 94 18.47 -5.98 -0.45
C GLY A 94 17.65 -4.88 0.26
N ARG A 95 16.80 -4.14 -0.46
CA ARG A 95 15.94 -3.09 0.14
C ARG A 95 14.68 -3.71 0.71
N MET A 96 14.31 -3.31 1.93
CA MET A 96 13.06 -3.74 2.56
C MET A 96 11.86 -3.24 1.75
N LYS A 97 10.88 -4.12 1.51
CA LYS A 97 9.63 -3.77 0.84
C LYS A 97 8.50 -3.64 1.83
N TYR A 98 7.71 -2.57 1.68
CA TYR A 98 6.40 -2.47 2.32
C TYR A 98 5.50 -3.63 1.90
N GLN A 99 4.75 -4.15 2.85
CA GLN A 99 3.74 -5.19 2.65
C GLN A 99 2.38 -4.67 3.11
N TYR A 100 1.31 -5.30 2.61
CA TYR A 100 -0.02 -4.96 3.09
C TYR A 100 -0.22 -5.51 4.51
N LEU A 101 -0.62 -4.64 5.42
CA LEU A 101 -1.11 -4.97 6.75
C LEU A 101 -2.61 -4.76 6.76
N LYS A 102 -3.37 -5.84 6.96
CA LYS A 102 -4.82 -5.78 7.13
C LYS A 102 -5.16 -5.86 8.61
N PHE A 103 -5.91 -4.87 9.08
CA PHE A 103 -6.44 -4.82 10.44
C PHE A 103 -7.93 -5.15 10.41
N THR A 104 -8.34 -6.28 10.97
CA THR A 104 -9.70 -6.79 10.71
C THR A 104 -10.83 -5.97 11.33
N ALA A 105 -10.53 -5.02 12.23
CA ALA A 105 -11.51 -4.06 12.72
C ALA A 105 -11.93 -3.04 11.64
N ASP A 106 -11.06 -2.77 10.67
CA ASP A 106 -11.38 -1.99 9.47
C ASP A 106 -11.17 -2.86 8.22
N PRO A 107 -12.17 -3.67 7.85
CA PRO A 107 -12.03 -4.63 6.75
C PRO A 107 -11.96 -3.98 5.37
N THR A 108 -12.26 -2.68 5.25
CA THR A 108 -12.32 -1.96 3.98
C THR A 108 -10.92 -1.54 3.52
N TYR A 109 -10.01 -1.32 4.46
CA TYR A 109 -8.70 -0.75 4.20
C TYR A 109 -7.54 -1.65 4.65
N VAL A 110 -6.39 -1.43 4.02
CA VAL A 110 -5.11 -2.01 4.39
C VAL A 110 -4.06 -0.91 4.47
N PHE A 111 -3.09 -1.06 5.35
CA PHE A 111 -1.89 -0.22 5.39
C PHE A 111 -0.83 -0.81 4.46
N LYS A 112 0.09 0.02 3.96
CA LYS A 112 1.40 -0.44 3.50
C LYS A 112 2.39 -0.22 4.64
N ALA A 113 2.94 -1.30 5.20
CA ALA A 113 3.73 -1.26 6.41
C ALA A 113 4.97 -2.16 6.33
N ILE A 114 5.98 -1.85 7.17
CA ILE A 114 7.07 -2.75 7.54
C ILE A 114 7.24 -2.74 9.06
N VAL A 115 7.82 -3.80 9.62
CA VAL A 115 8.34 -3.77 10.99
C VAL A 115 9.85 -3.56 10.89
N LYS A 116 10.30 -2.35 11.25
CA LYS A 116 11.73 -1.98 11.24
C LYS A 116 12.35 -1.95 12.64
N ASP A 117 11.52 -1.79 13.67
CA ASP A 117 11.91 -1.77 15.07
C ASP A 117 11.44 -3.07 15.75
N PRO A 118 12.16 -3.57 16.77
CA PRO A 118 11.77 -4.80 17.44
C PRO A 118 10.39 -4.65 18.11
N PHE A 119 9.58 -5.71 18.01
CA PHE A 119 8.39 -5.84 18.84
C PHE A 119 8.79 -6.14 20.29
N THR A 120 7.91 -5.82 21.23
CA THR A 120 8.13 -6.12 22.65
C THR A 120 7.16 -7.19 23.12
N VAL A 121 7.60 -8.00 24.09
CA VAL A 121 6.80 -9.06 24.71
C VAL A 121 6.93 -8.95 26.22
N THR A 122 5.81 -8.87 26.93
CA THR A 122 5.75 -8.97 28.38
C THR A 122 4.98 -10.23 28.75
N LYS A 123 5.68 -11.19 29.36
CA LYS A 123 5.11 -12.49 29.78
C LYS A 123 4.37 -12.30 31.09
N ASP A 124 3.23 -12.97 31.24
CA ASP A 124 2.52 -13.01 32.51
C ASP A 124 3.33 -13.80 33.55
N VAL A 125 3.44 -13.27 34.78
CA VAL A 125 4.23 -13.90 35.84
C VAL A 125 3.55 -15.11 36.47
N THR A 126 2.26 -15.29 36.22
CA THR A 126 1.42 -16.36 36.78
C THR A 126 1.06 -17.43 35.76
N SER A 127 1.37 -17.23 34.47
CA SER A 127 1.03 -18.15 33.38
C SER A 127 2.12 -18.21 32.30
N ASP A 128 2.60 -19.42 32.01
CA ASP A 128 3.58 -19.68 30.94
C ASP A 128 3.01 -19.51 29.52
N PHE A 129 1.72 -19.22 29.38
CA PHE A 129 1.03 -19.12 28.10
C PHE A 129 0.48 -17.73 27.81
N VAL A 130 0.41 -16.86 28.82
CA VAL A 130 -0.22 -15.54 28.68
C VAL A 130 0.85 -14.46 28.63
N GLY A 131 0.57 -13.41 27.87
CA GLY A 131 1.40 -12.21 27.83
C GLY A 131 0.76 -11.13 27.00
N VAL A 132 1.49 -10.05 26.80
CA VAL A 132 1.13 -8.97 25.89
C VAL A 132 2.28 -8.67 24.94
N CYS A 133 1.95 -8.26 23.73
CA CYS A 133 2.90 -7.86 22.70
C CYS A 133 2.58 -6.45 22.19
N ALA A 134 3.59 -5.65 21.90
CA ALA A 134 3.43 -4.41 21.16
C ALA A 134 4.26 -4.47 19.87
N ILE A 135 3.61 -4.35 18.71
CA ILE A 135 4.24 -4.43 17.39
C ILE A 135 4.19 -3.05 16.72
N PRO A 136 5.34 -2.39 16.50
CA PRO A 136 5.42 -1.08 15.86
C PRO A 136 5.51 -1.21 14.33
N PHE A 137 4.38 -1.09 13.64
CA PHE A 137 4.35 -1.06 12.18
C PHE A 137 4.67 0.34 11.68
N TYR A 138 5.76 0.47 10.92
CA TYR A 138 6.11 1.70 10.21
C TYR A 138 5.33 1.75 8.90
N CYS A 139 4.29 2.57 8.88
CA CYS A 139 3.29 2.67 7.82
C CYS A 139 3.59 3.86 6.90
N GLN A 140 3.37 3.67 5.60
CA GLN A 140 3.16 4.80 4.68
C GLN A 140 1.95 5.62 5.14
N PRO A 141 1.88 6.93 4.84
CA PRO A 141 0.84 7.83 5.36
C PRO A 141 -0.59 7.54 4.86
N PHE A 142 -0.74 6.62 3.89
CA PHE A 142 -2.02 6.29 3.30
C PHE A 142 -2.42 4.85 3.60
N GLN A 143 -3.71 4.67 3.89
CA GLN A 143 -4.42 3.40 3.74
C GLN A 143 -4.96 3.24 2.34
N TYR A 144 -5.08 2.00 1.90
CA TYR A 144 -5.57 1.63 0.57
C TYR A 144 -6.82 0.77 0.72
N ARG A 145 -7.84 1.01 -0.09
CA ARG A 145 -9.03 0.15 -0.09
C ARG A 145 -8.68 -1.22 -0.63
N ILE A 146 -9.25 -2.27 -0.03
CA ILE A 146 -8.99 -3.65 -0.44
C ILE A 146 -9.48 -3.96 -1.87
N ASP A 147 -10.49 -3.24 -2.36
CA ASP A 147 -10.98 -3.33 -3.74
C ASP A 147 -10.10 -2.59 -4.76
N GLY A 148 -9.04 -1.90 -4.31
CA GLY A 148 -8.13 -1.12 -5.15
C GLY A 148 -6.70 -1.67 -5.24
N ILE A 149 -6.37 -2.76 -4.53
CA ILE A 149 -4.99 -3.27 -4.43
C ILE A 149 -4.69 -4.46 -5.35
N ALA A 150 -5.64 -4.89 -6.17
CA ALA A 150 -5.47 -5.90 -7.21
C ALA A 150 -5.62 -5.28 -8.61
N TYR A 151 -4.96 -5.89 -9.60
CA TYR A 151 -5.21 -5.54 -11.00
C TYR A 151 -6.62 -5.98 -11.40
N ILE A 152 -7.35 -5.07 -12.05
CA ILE A 152 -8.68 -5.29 -12.59
C ILE A 152 -8.73 -4.81 -14.05
N PRO A 153 -9.52 -5.46 -14.92
CA PRO A 153 -9.68 -5.01 -16.31
C PRO A 153 -10.16 -3.56 -16.39
N LEU A 154 -9.84 -2.87 -17.50
CA LEU A 154 -10.42 -1.56 -17.75
C LEU A 154 -11.96 -1.66 -17.79
N PRO A 155 -12.70 -0.66 -17.27
CA PRO A 155 -14.15 -0.68 -17.31
C PRO A 155 -14.66 -0.58 -18.75
N ASP A 156 -15.60 -1.44 -19.15
CA ASP A 156 -16.20 -1.42 -20.50
C ASP A 156 -16.85 -0.08 -20.85
N SER A 157 -17.38 0.63 -19.85
CA SER A 157 -17.96 1.96 -19.99
C SER A 157 -16.91 3.06 -20.25
N GLY A 158 -15.63 2.75 -20.03
CA GLY A 158 -14.54 3.73 -19.94
C GLY A 158 -14.68 4.69 -18.75
N VAL A 159 -15.51 4.37 -17.76
CA VAL A 159 -15.79 5.24 -16.60
C VAL A 159 -15.57 4.48 -15.29
N VAL A 160 -14.87 5.13 -14.36
CA VAL A 160 -14.70 4.66 -12.98
C VAL A 160 -14.97 5.79 -11.99
N VAL A 161 -15.53 5.47 -10.82
CA VAL A 161 -15.83 6.46 -9.78
C VAL A 161 -14.85 6.29 -8.62
N GLY A 162 -14.07 7.34 -8.33
CA GLY A 162 -13.22 7.40 -7.15
C GLY A 162 -14.02 7.87 -5.93
N GLU A 163 -14.07 7.06 -4.89
CA GLU A 163 -14.82 7.40 -3.66
C GLU A 163 -14.01 8.27 -2.70
N GLU A 164 -12.69 8.12 -2.73
CA GLU A 164 -11.78 8.75 -1.76
C GLU A 164 -11.52 10.22 -2.06
N LYS A 165 -11.26 10.99 -1.00
CA LYS A 165 -10.87 12.41 -1.11
C LYS A 165 -9.53 12.58 -1.87
N TRP A 166 -8.59 11.68 -1.62
CA TRP A 166 -7.25 11.77 -2.18
C TRP A 166 -7.21 11.11 -3.55
N PRO A 167 -6.48 11.71 -4.52
CA PRO A 167 -6.34 11.10 -5.83
C PRO A 167 -5.60 9.77 -5.71
N ALA A 168 -6.14 8.75 -6.35
CA ALA A 168 -5.52 7.45 -6.53
C ALA A 168 -4.37 7.57 -7.54
N ILE A 169 -3.31 6.82 -7.29
CA ILE A 169 -2.14 6.71 -8.16
C ILE A 169 -2.08 5.25 -8.65
N PRO A 170 -2.79 4.92 -9.74
CA PRO A 170 -2.89 3.55 -10.22
C PRO A 170 -1.60 3.04 -10.85
N ASP A 171 -1.36 1.74 -10.70
CA ASP A 171 -0.42 1.00 -11.55
C ASP A 171 -1.18 0.42 -12.74
N TRP A 172 -0.50 0.26 -13.87
CA TRP A 172 -1.11 -0.24 -15.12
C TRP A 172 -0.36 -1.45 -15.63
N HIS A 173 -1.08 -2.31 -16.36
CA HIS A 173 -0.53 -3.52 -16.93
C HIS A 173 -1.14 -3.77 -18.31
N PHE A 174 -0.29 -4.03 -19.28
CA PHE A 174 -0.67 -4.23 -20.68
C PHE A 174 0.03 -5.44 -21.28
N ILE A 175 -0.66 -6.08 -22.23
CA ILE A 175 -0.03 -6.98 -23.21
C ILE A 175 -0.35 -6.41 -24.60
N ALA A 176 0.65 -5.83 -25.24
CA ALA A 176 0.48 -5.13 -26.51
C ALA A 176 1.68 -5.29 -27.45
N ASN A 177 1.42 -5.17 -28.75
CA ASN A 177 2.45 -5.05 -29.78
C ASN A 177 2.10 -3.89 -30.71
N GLY A 178 2.95 -2.86 -30.74
CA GLY A 178 2.75 -1.62 -31.49
C GLY A 178 2.54 -0.39 -30.59
N SER A 179 2.18 0.73 -31.21
CA SER A 179 1.98 2.02 -30.53
C SER A 179 0.52 2.27 -30.18
N PHE A 180 0.28 2.83 -29.00
CA PHE A 180 -1.07 3.20 -28.54
C PHE A 180 -1.03 4.36 -27.54
N THR A 181 -2.20 4.91 -27.24
CA THR A 181 -2.37 5.96 -26.23
C THR A 181 -3.43 5.52 -25.22
N LEU A 182 -3.06 5.56 -23.95
CA LEU A 182 -3.99 5.53 -22.83
C LEU A 182 -4.42 6.97 -22.55
N TYR A 183 -5.73 7.22 -22.50
CA TYR A 183 -6.28 8.48 -22.03
C TYR A 183 -6.87 8.29 -20.65
N VAL A 184 -6.43 9.09 -19.68
CA VAL A 184 -7.02 9.17 -18.35
C VAL A 184 -7.48 10.60 -18.11
N ASN A 185 -8.79 10.79 -17.90
CA ASN A 185 -9.40 12.12 -17.76
C ASN A 185 -9.08 13.06 -18.94
N GLY A 186 -8.98 12.49 -20.15
CA GLY A 186 -8.63 13.22 -21.38
C GLY A 186 -7.15 13.54 -21.55
N LEU A 187 -6.29 13.23 -20.58
CA LEU A 187 -4.84 13.40 -20.68
C LEU A 187 -4.22 12.19 -21.42
N PRO A 188 -3.38 12.42 -22.46
CA PRO A 188 -2.78 11.35 -23.26
C PRO A 188 -1.47 10.83 -22.65
N TYR A 189 -1.39 9.52 -22.46
CA TYR A 189 -0.19 8.77 -22.05
C TYR A 189 0.17 7.84 -23.19
N THR A 190 1.23 8.14 -23.93
CA THR A 190 1.59 7.41 -25.14
C THR A 190 2.62 6.33 -24.84
N PHE A 191 2.48 5.21 -25.56
CA PHE A 191 3.34 4.05 -25.50
C PHE A 191 3.74 3.70 -26.94
N GLU A 192 5.02 3.83 -27.26
CA GLU A 192 5.53 3.74 -28.64
C GLU A 192 6.31 2.46 -28.86
N ASN A 193 5.95 1.70 -29.90
CA ASN A 193 6.65 0.47 -30.29
C ASN A 193 6.80 -0.55 -29.14
N MET A 194 5.78 -0.66 -28.29
CA MET A 194 5.78 -1.63 -27.21
C MET A 194 5.70 -3.06 -27.77
N GLU A 195 6.29 -4.01 -27.07
CA GLU A 195 6.28 -5.42 -27.42
C GLU A 195 6.08 -6.28 -26.17
N GLY A 196 5.11 -7.18 -26.22
CA GLY A 196 4.84 -8.13 -25.13
C GLY A 196 4.12 -7.55 -23.91
N GLU A 197 4.49 -8.05 -22.73
CA GLU A 197 3.86 -7.75 -21.44
C GLU A 197 4.70 -6.76 -20.64
N PHE A 198 4.07 -5.69 -20.15
CA PHE A 198 4.75 -4.63 -19.39
C PHE A 198 3.82 -3.90 -18.42
N TRP A 199 4.42 -3.26 -17.43
CA TRP A 199 3.76 -2.51 -16.37
C TRP A 199 4.18 -1.04 -16.39
N LEU A 200 3.28 -0.17 -15.96
CA LEU A 200 3.58 1.22 -15.60
C LEU A 200 3.33 1.40 -14.11
N SER A 201 4.39 1.72 -13.36
CA SER A 201 4.33 2.12 -11.96
C SER A 201 3.73 3.53 -11.84
N GLY A 202 2.61 3.68 -11.16
CA GLY A 202 2.02 4.98 -10.91
C GLY A 202 2.86 5.82 -9.94
N GLU A 203 3.58 5.18 -9.02
CA GLU A 203 4.39 5.83 -7.99
C GLU A 203 5.69 6.41 -8.56
N THR A 204 6.38 5.68 -9.43
CA THR A 204 7.67 6.12 -10.00
C THR A 204 7.56 6.66 -11.42
N GLY A 205 6.50 6.30 -12.14
CA GLY A 205 6.37 6.57 -13.57
C GLY A 205 7.21 5.64 -14.45
N ASP A 206 7.86 4.64 -13.87
CA ASP A 206 8.64 3.68 -14.64
C ASP A 206 7.74 2.71 -15.40
N THR A 207 8.07 2.50 -16.67
CA THR A 207 7.49 1.44 -17.50
C THR A 207 8.50 0.32 -17.62
N TYR A 208 8.11 -0.92 -17.34
CA TYR A 208 9.04 -2.06 -17.27
C TYR A 208 8.41 -3.40 -17.66
N ASP A 209 9.23 -4.36 -18.12
CA ASP A 209 8.79 -5.76 -18.35
C ASP A 209 8.95 -6.64 -17.10
N ALA A 210 8.63 -7.93 -17.23
CA ALA A 210 8.71 -8.90 -16.14
C ALA A 210 10.14 -9.12 -15.60
N ASN A 211 11.16 -8.75 -16.39
CA ASN A 211 12.57 -8.85 -16.02
C ASN A 211 13.10 -7.54 -15.39
N GLY A 212 12.28 -6.48 -15.35
CA GLY A 212 12.67 -5.16 -14.86
C GLY A 212 13.40 -4.29 -15.89
N ASN A 213 13.39 -4.66 -17.17
CA ASN A 213 13.93 -3.79 -18.22
C ASN A 213 13.04 -2.55 -18.39
N LEU A 214 13.65 -1.37 -18.40
CA LEU A 214 12.92 -0.10 -18.47
C LEU A 214 12.60 0.31 -19.91
N TYR A 215 11.37 0.77 -20.13
CA TYR A 215 10.85 1.30 -21.40
C TYR A 215 10.51 2.80 -21.30
N ASN A 216 11.07 3.52 -20.33
CA ASN A 216 10.74 4.93 -20.08
C ASN A 216 10.97 5.85 -21.29
N THR A 217 11.86 5.49 -22.22
CA THR A 217 12.11 6.26 -23.45
C THR A 217 11.03 6.04 -24.52
N GLN A 218 10.23 4.99 -24.39
CA GLN A 218 9.10 4.64 -25.26
C GLN A 218 7.76 5.10 -24.69
N THR A 219 7.78 5.72 -23.49
CA THR A 219 6.57 6.21 -22.83
C THR A 219 6.63 7.71 -22.64
N HIS A 220 5.58 8.41 -23.04
CA HIS A 220 5.52 9.87 -22.91
C HIS A 220 4.29 10.29 -22.13
N PHE A 221 4.54 11.04 -21.05
CA PHE A 221 3.51 11.49 -20.13
C PHE A 221 3.26 12.98 -20.27
N PRO A 222 1.99 13.41 -20.18
CA PRO A 222 1.66 14.81 -20.18
C PRO A 222 2.21 15.45 -18.90
N ASN A 223 2.96 16.54 -19.05
CA ASN A 223 3.61 17.26 -17.93
C ASN A 223 4.57 16.41 -17.07
N LEU A 224 5.09 15.30 -17.59
CA LEU A 224 5.96 14.37 -16.85
C LEU A 224 5.30 13.80 -15.58
N ASP A 225 3.97 13.72 -15.54
CA ASP A 225 3.20 13.25 -14.38
C ASP A 225 2.44 11.97 -14.73
N THR A 226 2.30 11.06 -13.77
CA THR A 226 1.64 9.76 -13.99
C THR A 226 0.12 9.88 -14.06
N PRO A 227 -0.59 8.87 -14.61
CA PRO A 227 -2.05 8.85 -14.57
C PRO A 227 -2.59 8.93 -13.14
N LYS A 228 -3.63 9.75 -12.93
CA LYS A 228 -4.28 9.93 -11.63
C LYS A 228 -5.79 9.79 -11.75
N LEU A 229 -6.39 9.13 -10.75
CA LEU A 229 -7.84 9.02 -10.62
C LEU A 229 -8.30 9.90 -9.46
N TRP A 230 -9.13 10.89 -9.76
CA TRP A 230 -9.65 11.86 -8.81
C TRP A 230 -10.91 11.34 -8.10
N LYS A 231 -11.32 12.04 -7.04
CA LYS A 231 -12.64 11.84 -6.46
C LYS A 231 -13.73 12.11 -7.50
N GLY A 232 -14.74 11.26 -7.54
CA GLY A 232 -15.85 11.35 -8.48
C GLY A 232 -15.55 10.61 -9.79
N GLN A 233 -16.20 11.05 -10.86
CA GLN A 233 -16.12 10.37 -12.15
C GLN A 233 -14.76 10.59 -12.81
N ASN A 234 -14.14 9.50 -13.25
CA ASN A 234 -12.95 9.50 -14.09
C ASN A 234 -13.22 8.77 -15.39
N THR A 235 -12.56 9.18 -16.47
CA THR A 235 -12.62 8.50 -17.77
C THR A 235 -11.30 7.79 -18.06
N ILE A 236 -11.39 6.58 -18.61
CA ILE A 236 -10.26 5.75 -19.03
C ILE A 236 -10.60 5.19 -20.41
N THR A 237 -9.78 5.51 -21.41
CA THR A 237 -9.95 4.97 -22.78
C THR A 237 -8.61 4.64 -23.39
N VAL A 238 -8.56 3.64 -24.27
CA VAL A 238 -7.34 3.26 -25.00
C VAL A 238 -7.60 3.38 -26.49
N THR A 239 -6.67 4.00 -27.21
CA THR A 239 -6.70 4.07 -28.69
C THR A 239 -5.42 3.48 -29.25
N ALA A 240 -5.57 2.53 -30.17
CA ALA A 240 -4.46 1.84 -30.82
C ALA A 240 -4.20 2.42 -32.21
N GLU A 241 -2.92 2.53 -32.59
CA GLU A 241 -2.55 2.84 -33.98
C GLU A 241 -2.87 1.67 -34.91
N THR A 242 -2.86 1.93 -36.23
CA THR A 242 -3.14 0.89 -37.22
C THR A 242 -2.08 -0.21 -37.16
N GLY A 243 -2.49 -1.46 -36.97
CA GLY A 243 -1.60 -2.61 -36.84
C GLY A 243 -1.20 -2.93 -35.40
N THR A 244 -1.55 -2.08 -34.43
CA THR A 244 -1.33 -2.36 -33.00
C THR A 244 -2.33 -3.40 -32.50
N THR A 245 -1.82 -4.34 -31.71
CA THR A 245 -2.64 -5.33 -30.99
C THR A 245 -2.53 -5.08 -29.50
N ILE A 246 -3.67 -5.03 -28.80
CA ILE A 246 -3.74 -4.95 -27.34
C ILE A 246 -4.62 -6.10 -26.89
N THR A 247 -4.03 -7.08 -26.20
CA THR A 247 -4.73 -8.29 -25.76
C THR A 247 -5.07 -8.25 -24.27
N LYS A 248 -4.40 -7.38 -23.51
CA LYS A 248 -4.71 -7.09 -22.12
C LYS A 248 -4.48 -5.61 -21.84
N ALA A 249 -5.41 -5.01 -21.12
CA ALA A 249 -5.27 -3.72 -20.47
C ALA A 249 -5.99 -3.79 -19.13
N GLU A 250 -5.25 -3.65 -18.05
CA GLU A 250 -5.77 -3.68 -16.69
C GLU A 250 -5.01 -2.68 -15.82
N TYR A 251 -5.58 -2.34 -14.68
CA TYR A 251 -5.02 -1.36 -13.77
C TYR A 251 -5.30 -1.76 -12.33
N LYS A 252 -4.41 -1.37 -11.43
CA LYS A 252 -4.57 -1.49 -9.99
C LYS A 252 -4.89 -0.10 -9.45
N PRO A 253 -6.15 0.20 -9.07
CA PRO A 253 -6.59 1.58 -8.79
C PRO A 253 -5.79 2.29 -7.70
N ASN A 254 -5.35 1.57 -6.68
CA ASN A 254 -4.72 2.09 -5.47
C ASN A 254 -5.57 3.20 -4.82
N TRP A 255 -6.88 2.99 -4.69
CA TRP A 255 -7.77 3.90 -3.96
C TRP A 255 -7.24 4.11 -2.56
N ARG A 256 -6.99 5.37 -2.20
CA ARG A 256 -6.26 5.67 -0.97
C ARG A 256 -6.87 6.82 -0.20
N ARG A 257 -6.67 6.77 1.11
CA ARG A 257 -6.99 7.85 2.04
C ARG A 257 -5.89 8.02 3.05
N LEU A 258 -5.77 9.23 3.59
CA LEU A 258 -4.89 9.45 4.73
C LEU A 258 -5.41 8.60 5.91
N ILE A 259 -4.47 7.97 6.65
CA ILE A 259 -4.76 7.28 7.91
C ILE A 259 -5.46 8.24 8.87
#